data_AF-A0A7L3AI60-F1
#
_entry.id   AF-A0A7L3AI60-F1
#
_cell.length_a   1.000
_cell.length_b   1.000
_cell.length_c   1.000
_cell.angle_alpha   90.00
_cell.angle_beta   90.00
_cell.angle_gamma   90.00
#
_symmetry.space_group_name_H-M   'P 1'
#
loop_
_entity.id
_entity.type
_entity.pdbx_description
1 polymer ?
#
loop_
_entity_poly.entity_id
_entity_poly.type
_entity_poly.pdbx_seq_one_letter_code
_entity_poly.pdbx_strand_id
1 'polypeptide(L)'
;LGNDDNQFEISMANSGCEVHRFDPSIKSAHIQEGRHLWYHRLSIDWRDPNPAIAAHKLHSNTKKLGTILNEFGHQKIDVLKADVESAEWKILENLILEDVVKQIGQLVFEVHIHWPGFEVSGNDSTVVRYWYSLLRELELKDFRLFHTYKDLSKPQMFLKKEAFNASSCYTLSWVNTRWK
;
A
#
# COMPACT_ATOMS: atom_id res chain seq x y z
N LEU A 1 -11.88 2.83 3.31
CA LEU A 1 -10.57 3.46 3.04
C LEU A 1 -10.92 4.60 2.09
N GLY A 2 -10.93 5.83 2.59
CA GLY A 2 -11.29 7.00 1.80
C GLY A 2 -10.36 8.12 2.20
N ASN A 3 -9.94 8.93 1.23
CA ASN A 3 -8.88 9.93 1.37
C ASN A 3 -9.09 10.92 2.54
N ASP A 4 -10.34 11.08 2.99
CA ASP A 4 -10.76 11.97 4.09
C ASP A 4 -11.08 11.25 5.43
N ASP A 5 -11.02 9.92 5.48
CA ASP A 5 -11.34 9.16 6.70
C ASP A 5 -10.09 8.77 7.49
N ASN A 6 -9.66 9.69 8.36
CA ASN A 6 -8.52 9.52 9.27
C ASN A 6 -8.93 8.90 10.61
N GLN A 7 -10.19 8.48 10.77
CA GLN A 7 -10.70 8.06 12.08
C GLN A 7 -9.94 6.84 12.60
N PHE A 8 -9.55 5.93 11.70
CA PHE A 8 -8.75 4.76 12.07
C PHE A 8 -7.38 5.15 12.61
N GLU A 9 -6.63 5.97 11.89
CA GLU A 9 -5.28 6.44 12.27
C GLU A 9 -5.32 7.21 13.60
N ILE A 10 -6.30 8.11 13.76
CA ILE A 10 -6.50 8.87 15.00
C ILE A 10 -6.86 7.94 16.15
N SER A 11 -7.76 6.96 15.94
CA SER A 11 -8.15 5.99 16.97
C SER A 11 -6.97 5.12 17.41
N MET A 12 -6.12 4.69 16.49
CA MET A 12 -4.92 3.91 16.79
C MET A 12 -3.91 4.74 17.60
N ALA A 13 -3.66 5.99 17.18
CA ALA A 13 -2.77 6.89 17.91
C ALA A 13 -3.29 7.21 19.32
N ASN A 14 -4.60 7.43 19.47
CA ASN A 14 -5.24 7.64 20.78
C ASN A 14 -5.21 6.40 21.67
N SER A 15 -5.11 5.21 21.08
CA SER A 15 -4.91 3.95 21.79
C SER A 15 -3.45 3.68 22.16
N GLY A 16 -2.54 4.59 21.82
CA GLY A 16 -1.10 4.54 22.16
C GLY A 16 -0.21 3.90 21.10
N CYS A 17 -0.75 3.54 19.92
CA CYS A 17 0.05 3.00 18.83
C CYS A 17 0.88 4.08 18.14
N GLU A 18 2.10 3.77 17.73
CA GLU A 18 2.92 4.63 16.87
C GLU A 18 2.35 4.61 15.44
N VAL A 19 1.85 5.74 14.93
CA VAL A 19 1.16 5.82 13.63
C VAL A 19 1.89 6.78 12.68
N HIS A 20 2.40 6.24 11.57
CA HIS A 20 3.03 7.01 10.51
C HIS A 20 2.14 7.05 9.28
N ARG A 21 1.76 8.26 8.84
CA ARG A 21 1.03 8.50 7.60
C ARG A 21 1.93 9.15 6.57
N PHE A 22 1.96 8.56 5.38
CA PHE A 22 2.72 9.03 4.24
C PHE A 22 1.76 9.68 3.25
N ASP A 23 1.78 11.02 3.18
CA ASP A 23 0.88 11.81 2.36
C ASP A 23 1.67 12.93 1.65
N PRO A 24 1.90 12.82 0.33
CA PRO A 24 2.68 13.82 -0.41
C PRO A 24 1.97 15.18 -0.55
N SER A 25 0.67 15.27 -0.25
CA SER A 25 -0.14 16.48 -0.40
C SER A 25 0.04 17.50 0.72
N ILE A 26 0.55 17.08 1.87
CA ILE A 26 0.76 17.98 3.02
C ILE A 26 1.84 19.03 2.71
N LYS A 27 1.75 20.20 3.33
CA LYS A 27 2.68 21.32 3.05
C LYS A 27 4.06 21.12 3.69
N SER A 28 4.08 20.77 4.97
CA SER A 28 5.30 20.62 5.78
C SER A 28 5.93 19.24 5.57
N ALA A 29 7.25 19.13 5.63
CA ALA A 29 7.95 17.85 5.44
C ALA A 29 7.55 16.79 6.47
N HIS A 30 7.44 17.20 7.74
CA HIS A 30 7.03 16.37 8.86
C HIS A 30 6.10 17.16 9.78
N ILE A 31 4.98 16.56 10.19
CA ILE A 31 4.05 17.12 11.17
C ILE A 31 3.78 16.04 12.21
N GLN A 32 3.93 16.35 13.48
CA GLN A 32 3.48 15.47 14.56
C GLN A 32 2.19 16.04 15.13
N GLU A 33 1.15 15.21 15.19
CA GLU A 33 -0.14 15.53 15.80
C GLU A 33 -0.30 14.72 17.08
N GLY A 34 -0.42 15.41 18.22
CA GLY A 34 -0.39 14.75 19.52
C GLY A 34 0.98 14.09 19.79
N ARG A 35 0.97 12.89 20.40
CA ARG A 35 2.20 12.16 20.78
C ARG A 35 2.56 11.01 19.84
N HIS A 36 1.58 10.46 19.15
CA HIS A 36 1.70 9.15 18.51
C HIS A 36 1.31 9.14 17.02
N LEU A 37 1.01 10.30 16.42
CA LEU A 37 0.65 10.41 15.01
C LEU A 37 1.63 11.32 14.28
N TRP A 38 2.30 10.79 13.26
CA TRP A 38 3.23 11.52 12.40
C TRP A 38 2.73 11.52 10.96
N TYR A 39 2.78 12.68 10.33
CA TYR A 39 2.55 12.86 8.91
C TYR A 39 3.87 13.18 8.22
N HIS A 40 4.13 12.50 7.11
CA HIS A 40 5.33 12.64 6.31
C HIS A 40 4.93 13.06 4.90
N ARG A 41 5.54 14.13 4.39
CA ARG A 41 5.38 14.58 3.00
C ARG A 41 6.20 13.69 2.08
N LEU A 42 5.75 12.46 1.94
CA LEU A 42 6.42 11.36 1.26
C LEU A 42 5.35 10.40 0.76
N SER A 43 5.53 9.85 -0.44
CA SER A 43 4.73 8.74 -0.96
C SER A 43 5.53 7.45 -0.86
N ILE A 44 4.86 6.34 -0.55
CA ILE A 44 5.44 5.01 -0.70
C ILE A 44 5.39 4.64 -2.18
N ASP A 45 6.47 4.06 -2.69
CA ASP A 45 6.64 3.64 -4.09
C ASP A 45 7.35 2.27 -4.16
N TRP A 46 7.40 1.63 -5.32
CA TRP A 46 8.13 0.38 -5.56
C TRP A 46 9.58 0.61 -5.99
N ARG A 47 10.00 1.88 -6.13
CA ARG A 47 11.38 2.28 -6.44
C ARG A 47 11.83 3.44 -5.57
N ASP A 48 13.12 3.44 -5.27
CA ASP A 48 13.75 4.63 -4.73
C ASP A 48 14.13 5.59 -5.87
N PRO A 49 14.13 6.91 -5.60
CA PRO A 49 14.53 7.91 -6.56
C PRO A 49 15.98 7.68 -6.98
N ASN A 50 16.27 7.86 -8.27
CA ASN A 50 17.62 7.73 -8.79
C ASN A 50 18.51 8.82 -8.13
N PRO A 51 19.58 8.45 -7.41
CA PRO A 51 20.44 9.39 -6.69
C PRO A 51 21.18 10.37 -7.62
N ALA A 52 21.26 10.08 -8.93
CA ALA A 52 21.81 10.98 -9.94
C ALA A 52 20.86 12.13 -10.31
N ILE A 53 19.58 12.07 -9.93
CA ILE A 53 18.60 13.12 -10.19
C ILE A 53 18.59 14.08 -9.00
N ALA A 54 18.91 15.35 -9.25
CA ALA A 54 18.91 16.38 -8.21
C ALA A 54 17.55 16.43 -7.48
N ALA A 55 17.57 16.49 -6.15
CA ALA A 55 16.38 16.49 -5.30
C ALA A 55 15.34 17.57 -5.67
N HIS A 56 15.80 18.71 -6.22
CA HIS A 56 14.94 19.80 -6.68
C HIS A 56 14.17 19.51 -7.99
N LYS A 57 14.59 18.48 -8.75
CA LYS A 57 13.91 18.01 -9.98
C LYS A 57 12.95 16.84 -9.71
N LEU A 58 12.98 16.26 -8.51
CA LEU A 58 11.99 15.27 -8.10
C LEU A 58 10.70 15.98 -7.73
N HIS A 59 9.69 15.88 -8.59
CA HIS A 59 8.35 16.42 -8.34
C HIS A 59 7.58 15.67 -7.24
N SER A 60 8.07 14.51 -6.80
CA SER A 60 7.47 13.70 -5.75
C SER A 60 8.56 13.09 -4.88
N ASN A 61 8.51 13.36 -3.58
CA ASN A 61 9.34 12.65 -2.60
C ASN A 61 8.73 11.25 -2.47
N THR A 62 9.32 10.27 -3.13
CA THR A 62 8.88 8.86 -3.15
C THR A 62 10.00 8.01 -2.59
N LYS A 63 9.67 6.94 -1.86
CA LYS A 63 10.65 5.96 -1.36
C LYS A 63 10.00 4.58 -1.23
N LYS A 64 10.81 3.53 -1.31
CA LYS A 64 10.38 2.18 -0.94
C LYS A 64 10.10 2.10 0.56
N LEU A 65 9.12 1.26 0.93
CA LEU A 65 8.80 1.03 2.34
C LEU A 65 10.01 0.50 3.12
N GLY A 66 10.78 -0.44 2.55
CA GLY A 66 11.99 -0.96 3.21
C GLY A 66 13.03 0.13 3.51
N THR A 67 13.18 1.11 2.61
CA THR A 67 14.06 2.27 2.81
C THR A 67 13.56 3.17 3.93
N ILE A 68 12.25 3.44 3.95
CA ILE A 68 11.61 4.25 5.02
C ILE A 68 11.80 3.58 6.38
N LEU A 69 11.56 2.27 6.48
CA LEU A 69 11.73 1.51 7.72
C LEU A 69 13.16 1.62 8.25
N ASN A 70 14.16 1.46 7.38
CA ASN A 70 15.57 1.61 7.74
C ASN A 70 15.91 3.03 8.20
N GLU A 71 15.42 4.06 7.50
CA GLU A 71 15.69 5.47 7.85
C GLU A 71 15.06 5.87 9.19
N PHE A 72 13.87 5.36 9.51
CA PHE A 72 13.17 5.67 10.75
C PHE A 72 13.55 4.72 11.89
N GLY A 73 14.30 3.65 11.60
CA GLY A 73 14.74 2.66 12.58
C GLY A 73 13.65 1.66 12.99
N HIS A 74 12.58 1.53 12.22
CA HIS A 74 11.52 0.56 12.46
C HIS A 74 11.89 -0.79 11.85
N GLN A 75 11.71 -1.87 12.62
CA GLN A 75 11.97 -3.25 12.16
C GLN A 75 10.69 -4.08 12.00
N LYS A 76 9.56 -3.56 12.48
CA LYS A 76 8.26 -4.22 12.47
C LYS A 76 7.16 -3.20 12.24
N ILE A 77 6.14 -3.61 11.50
CA ILE A 77 4.89 -2.90 11.30
C ILE A 77 3.76 -3.85 11.71
N ASP A 78 3.02 -3.51 12.76
CA ASP A 78 1.88 -4.34 13.17
C ASP A 78 0.75 -4.29 12.14
N VAL A 79 0.46 -3.10 11.58
CA VAL A 79 -0.56 -2.90 10.55
C VAL A 79 -0.05 -1.97 9.45
N LEU A 80 0.02 -2.47 8.21
CA LEU A 80 0.26 -1.68 7.01
C LEU A 80 -1.06 -1.52 6.24
N LYS A 81 -1.58 -0.29 6.20
CA LYS A 81 -2.71 0.11 5.36
C LYS A 81 -2.19 0.90 4.16
N ALA A 82 -2.61 0.51 2.95
CA ALA A 82 -2.22 1.21 1.72
C ALA A 82 -3.39 1.36 0.75
N ASP A 83 -3.50 2.58 0.22
CA ASP A 83 -4.34 2.98 -0.89
C ASP A 83 -3.47 3.95 -1.70
N VAL A 84 -2.99 3.50 -2.86
CA VAL A 84 -1.92 4.15 -3.62
C VAL A 84 -2.27 4.21 -5.11
N GLU A 85 -3.56 4.30 -5.41
CA GLU A 85 -4.11 4.61 -6.72
C GLU A 85 -3.51 3.76 -7.85
N SER A 86 -3.58 2.43 -7.74
CA SER A 86 -3.08 1.44 -8.72
C SER A 86 -1.58 1.15 -8.70
N ALA A 87 -0.82 1.76 -7.79
CA ALA A 87 0.57 1.39 -7.52
C ALA A 87 0.69 0.14 -6.61
N GLU A 88 -0.42 -0.36 -6.05
CA GLU A 88 -0.44 -1.41 -5.03
C GLU A 88 0.24 -2.69 -5.54
N TRP A 89 0.01 -3.04 -6.80
CA TRP A 89 0.55 -4.27 -7.39
C TRP A 89 2.08 -4.26 -7.44
N LYS A 90 2.67 -3.13 -7.85
CA LYS A 90 4.12 -2.99 -7.92
C LYS A 90 4.75 -2.83 -6.55
N ILE A 91 4.09 -2.12 -5.64
CA ILE A 91 4.52 -2.04 -4.24
C ILE A 91 4.49 -3.44 -3.62
N LEU A 92 3.42 -4.20 -3.81
CA LEU A 92 3.32 -5.57 -3.31
C LEU A 92 4.43 -6.47 -3.86
N GLU A 93 4.67 -6.41 -5.18
CA GLU A 93 5.79 -7.12 -5.81
C GLU A 93 7.13 -6.77 -5.14
N ASN A 94 7.41 -5.49 -4.93
CA ASN A 94 8.63 -5.05 -4.26
C ASN A 94 8.72 -5.56 -2.82
N LEU A 95 7.64 -5.46 -2.04
CA LEU A 95 7.60 -5.93 -0.65
C LEU A 95 7.87 -7.44 -0.55
N ILE A 96 7.39 -8.23 -1.52
CA ILE A 96 7.60 -9.68 -1.59
C ILE A 96 9.04 -9.99 -1.97
N LEU A 97 9.58 -9.33 -3.00
CA LEU A 97 10.93 -9.58 -3.53
C LEU A 97 12.02 -9.16 -2.54
N GLU A 98 11.83 -8.05 -1.83
CA GLU A 98 12.77 -7.55 -0.81
C GLU A 98 12.52 -8.16 0.58
N ASP A 99 11.62 -9.13 0.69
CA ASP A 99 11.25 -9.80 1.94
C ASP A 99 10.73 -8.87 3.06
N VAL A 100 10.37 -7.62 2.72
CA VAL A 100 9.82 -6.62 3.66
C VAL A 100 8.49 -7.09 4.24
N VAL A 101 7.71 -7.89 3.50
CA VAL A 101 6.47 -8.49 4.03
C VAL A 101 6.65 -9.28 5.33
N LYS A 102 7.85 -9.82 5.60
CA LYS A 102 8.14 -10.53 6.87
C LYS A 102 8.14 -9.60 8.09
N GLN A 103 8.28 -8.30 7.86
CA GLN A 103 8.25 -7.25 8.88
C GLN A 103 6.83 -6.70 9.09
N ILE A 104 5.81 -7.31 8.47
CA ILE A 104 4.42 -6.85 8.54
C ILE A 104 3.54 -7.91 9.22
N GLY A 105 2.79 -7.51 10.24
CA GLY A 105 1.83 -8.35 10.96
C GLY A 105 0.48 -8.46 10.24
N GLN A 106 -0.07 -7.32 9.84
CA GLN A 106 -1.33 -7.23 9.10
C GLN A 106 -1.15 -6.33 7.89
N LEU A 107 -1.66 -6.78 6.74
CA LEU A 107 -1.63 -6.04 5.48
C LEU A 107 -3.06 -5.72 5.06
N VAL A 108 -3.35 -4.46 4.76
CA VAL A 108 -4.68 -3.98 4.30
C VAL A 108 -4.48 -3.12 3.06
N PHE A 109 -4.79 -3.67 1.89
CA PHE A 109 -4.65 -2.96 0.61
C PHE A 109 -6.02 -2.68 -0.02
N GLU A 110 -6.21 -1.46 -0.49
CA GLU A 110 -7.27 -1.14 -1.45
C GLU A 110 -6.74 -1.38 -2.87
N VAL A 111 -7.11 -2.51 -3.48
CA VAL A 111 -6.64 -2.86 -4.83
C VAL A 111 -7.53 -2.26 -5.91
N HIS A 112 -6.90 -1.55 -6.82
CA HIS A 112 -7.53 -1.01 -8.02
C HIS A 112 -7.41 -1.99 -9.19
N ILE A 113 -8.55 -2.43 -9.75
CA ILE A 113 -8.60 -3.43 -10.83
C ILE A 113 -9.25 -2.94 -12.13
N HIS A 114 -9.62 -1.66 -12.19
CA HIS A 114 -10.17 -1.06 -13.41
C HIS A 114 -9.15 -0.92 -14.55
N TRP A 115 -7.86 -1.05 -14.28
CA TRP A 115 -6.80 -1.12 -15.29
C TRP A 115 -5.60 -1.92 -14.75
N PRO A 116 -4.61 -2.28 -15.60
CA PRO A 116 -3.50 -3.14 -15.18
C PRO A 116 -2.63 -2.68 -14.00
N GLY A 117 -2.56 -1.38 -13.72
CA GLY A 117 -1.59 -0.80 -12.80
C GLY A 117 -0.29 -0.37 -13.49
N PHE A 118 0.50 0.44 -12.79
CA PHE A 118 1.69 1.06 -13.36
C PHE A 118 2.73 0.02 -13.79
N GLU A 119 3.28 0.19 -15.00
CA GLU A 119 4.30 -0.69 -15.57
C GLU A 119 3.91 -2.18 -15.61
N VAL A 120 2.61 -2.47 -15.62
CA VAL A 120 2.06 -3.81 -15.89
C VAL A 120 1.62 -3.85 -17.35
N SER A 121 2.23 -4.73 -18.14
CA SER A 121 1.97 -4.86 -19.58
C SER A 121 1.53 -6.27 -19.96
N GLY A 122 0.98 -6.42 -21.16
CA GLY A 122 0.45 -7.68 -21.70
C GLY A 122 -1.05 -7.65 -21.93
N ASN A 123 -1.62 -8.78 -22.33
CA ASN A 123 -3.06 -8.94 -22.45
C ASN A 123 -3.71 -9.17 -21.07
N ASP A 124 -5.04 -9.07 -21.00
CA ASP A 124 -5.79 -9.22 -19.75
C ASP A 124 -5.45 -10.50 -18.98
N SER A 125 -5.27 -11.62 -19.67
CA SER A 125 -4.94 -12.90 -19.01
C SER A 125 -3.55 -12.88 -18.36
N THR A 126 -2.58 -12.20 -18.97
CA THR A 126 -1.24 -12.00 -18.40
C THR A 126 -1.29 -11.10 -17.18
N VAL A 127 -2.08 -10.02 -17.23
CA VAL A 127 -2.27 -9.09 -16.11
C VAL A 127 -2.91 -9.80 -14.92
N VAL A 128 -3.99 -10.54 -15.15
CA VAL A 128 -4.66 -11.32 -14.09
C VAL A 128 -3.74 -12.38 -13.51
N ARG A 129 -2.96 -13.07 -14.35
CA ARG A 129 -1.97 -14.05 -13.89
C ARG A 129 -0.91 -13.40 -13.00
N TYR A 130 -0.44 -12.21 -13.37
CA TYR A 130 0.52 -11.44 -12.58
C TYR A 130 -0.07 -11.08 -11.21
N TRP A 131 -1.26 -10.46 -11.15
CA TRP A 131 -1.93 -10.15 -9.89
C TRP A 131 -2.11 -11.39 -9.02
N TYR A 132 -2.62 -12.48 -9.61
CA TYR A 132 -2.79 -13.75 -8.92
C TYR A 132 -1.47 -14.28 -8.35
N SER A 133 -0.37 -14.24 -9.12
CA SER A 133 0.93 -14.71 -8.63
C SER A 133 1.40 -13.97 -7.38
N LEU A 134 1.20 -12.64 -7.31
CA LEU A 134 1.56 -11.86 -6.11
C LEU A 134 0.74 -12.27 -4.89
N LEU A 135 -0.57 -12.48 -5.06
CA LEU A 135 -1.44 -12.96 -3.99
C LEU A 135 -1.07 -14.39 -3.54
N ARG A 136 -0.65 -15.25 -4.47
CA ARG A 136 -0.14 -16.59 -4.15
C ARG A 136 1.19 -16.55 -3.40
N GLU A 137 2.10 -15.66 -3.77
CA GLU A 137 3.37 -15.47 -3.05
C GLU A 137 3.14 -14.95 -1.63
N LEU A 138 2.17 -14.06 -1.41
CA LEU A 138 1.75 -13.67 -0.05
C LEU A 138 1.30 -14.89 0.77
N GLU A 139 0.43 -15.75 0.21
CA GLU A 139 -0.02 -16.95 0.89
C GLU A 139 1.13 -17.90 1.24
N LEU A 140 2.12 -18.05 0.35
CA LEU A 140 3.32 -18.84 0.59
C LEU A 140 4.23 -18.24 1.67
N LYS A 141 4.15 -16.93 1.89
CA LYS A 141 4.80 -16.20 2.99
C LYS A 141 3.92 -16.11 4.25
N ASP A 142 3.03 -17.09 4.44
CA ASP A 142 2.19 -17.28 5.64
C ASP A 142 1.12 -16.20 5.90
N PHE A 143 0.83 -15.35 4.90
CA PHE A 143 -0.30 -14.42 4.97
C PHE A 143 -1.60 -15.14 4.62
N ARG A 144 -2.62 -14.98 5.46
CA ARG A 144 -3.97 -15.49 5.22
C ARG A 144 -4.93 -14.32 4.99
N LEU A 145 -5.60 -14.33 3.85
CA LEU A 145 -6.70 -13.42 3.57
C LEU A 145 -7.85 -13.75 4.52
N PHE A 146 -8.23 -12.80 5.38
CA PHE A 146 -9.31 -12.99 6.35
C PHE A 146 -10.50 -12.08 6.09
N HIS A 147 -10.32 -11.01 5.30
CA HIS A 147 -11.40 -10.10 4.96
C HIS A 147 -11.25 -9.56 3.54
N THR A 148 -12.39 -9.41 2.87
CA THR A 148 -12.52 -8.78 1.56
C THR A 148 -13.75 -7.88 1.58
N TYR A 149 -13.60 -6.65 1.11
CA TYR A 149 -14.70 -5.71 0.95
C TYR A 149 -14.76 -5.24 -0.50
N LYS A 150 -15.95 -5.31 -1.09
CA LYS A 150 -16.24 -4.81 -2.45
C LYS A 150 -16.84 -3.42 -2.32
N ASP A 151 -16.14 -2.40 -2.81
CA ASP A 151 -16.65 -1.04 -2.75
C ASP A 151 -17.66 -0.79 -3.88
N LEU A 152 -18.94 -0.84 -3.54
CA LEU A 152 -20.03 -0.62 -4.48
C LEU A 152 -20.20 0.84 -4.91
N SER A 153 -19.53 1.79 -4.25
CA SER A 153 -19.55 3.20 -4.66
C SER A 153 -18.68 3.49 -5.89
N LYS A 154 -17.77 2.57 -6.22
CA LYS A 154 -16.82 2.72 -7.33
C LYS A 154 -17.39 2.10 -8.62
N PRO A 155 -16.92 2.53 -9.81
CA PRO A 155 -17.40 1.99 -11.09
C PRO A 155 -17.30 0.46 -11.20
N GLN A 156 -18.23 -0.18 -11.91
CA GLN A 156 -18.19 -1.64 -12.14
C GLN A 156 -17.25 -1.98 -13.31
N MET A 157 -15.96 -1.71 -13.16
CA MET A 157 -14.96 -1.90 -14.21
C MET A 157 -13.86 -2.89 -13.83
N PHE A 158 -13.49 -3.72 -14.80
CA PHE A 158 -12.39 -4.67 -14.72
C PHE A 158 -11.54 -4.54 -15.98
N LEU A 159 -10.26 -4.15 -15.85
CA LEU A 159 -9.35 -3.98 -16.99
C LEU A 159 -9.97 -3.17 -18.16
N LYS A 160 -10.54 -2.01 -17.84
CA LYS A 160 -11.19 -1.06 -18.75
C LYS A 160 -12.44 -1.59 -19.45
N LYS A 161 -12.99 -2.71 -18.98
CA LYS A 161 -14.23 -3.32 -19.46
C LYS A 161 -15.29 -3.27 -18.37
N GLU A 162 -16.53 -3.02 -18.74
CA GLU A 162 -17.64 -3.16 -17.82
C GLU A 162 -17.77 -4.62 -17.38
N ALA A 163 -17.99 -4.81 -16.08
CA ALA A 163 -18.13 -6.14 -15.49
C ALA A 163 -19.32 -6.12 -14.52
N PHE A 164 -20.34 -6.92 -14.82
CA PHE A 164 -21.54 -6.98 -13.98
C PHE A 164 -21.22 -7.50 -12.57
N ASN A 165 -21.78 -6.86 -11.55
CA ASN A 165 -21.60 -7.22 -10.13
C ASN A 165 -20.14 -7.14 -9.64
N ALA A 166 -19.29 -6.43 -10.36
CA ALA A 166 -17.93 -6.11 -9.96
C ALA A 166 -17.85 -4.72 -9.33
N SER A 167 -16.68 -4.42 -8.76
CA SER A 167 -16.22 -3.06 -8.47
C SER A 167 -14.87 -2.86 -9.15
N SER A 168 -14.49 -1.62 -9.40
CA SER A 168 -13.12 -1.25 -9.77
C SER A 168 -12.16 -1.28 -8.59
N CYS A 169 -12.68 -1.41 -7.37
CA CYS A 169 -11.91 -1.34 -6.14
C CYS A 169 -12.35 -2.37 -5.09
N TYR A 170 -11.38 -3.03 -4.45
CA TYR A 170 -11.61 -3.96 -3.37
C TYR A 170 -10.63 -3.72 -2.24
N THR A 171 -11.10 -3.69 -1.00
CA THR A 171 -10.20 -3.79 0.16
C THR A 171 -9.95 -5.24 0.47
N LEU A 172 -8.67 -5.62 0.52
CA LEU A 172 -8.22 -6.96 0.88
C LEU A 172 -7.40 -6.86 2.17
N SER A 173 -7.67 -7.74 3.13
CA SER A 173 -6.96 -7.76 4.41
C SER A 173 -6.40 -9.13 4.73
N TRP A 174 -5.10 -9.17 4.97
CA TRP A 174 -4.35 -10.36 5.33
C TRP A 174 -3.74 -10.23 6.71
N VAL A 175 -3.60 -11.37 7.38
CA VAL A 175 -2.84 -11.51 8.63
C VAL A 175 -1.68 -12.47 8.41
N ASN A 176 -0.50 -12.10 8.89
CA ASN A 176 0.67 -12.97 8.92
C ASN A 176 0.51 -13.96 10.07
N THR A 177 0.30 -15.23 9.73
CA THR A 177 0.05 -16.28 10.73
C THR A 177 1.28 -16.70 11.53
N ARG A 178 2.46 -16.20 11.15
CA ARG A 178 3.71 -16.40 11.91
C ARG A 178 4.18 -15.14 12.64
N TRP A 179 3.35 -14.08 12.70
CA TRP A 179 3.67 -12.87 13.42
C TRP A 179 3.89 -13.14 14.92
N LYS A 180 4.94 -12.54 15.49
CA LYS A 180 5.35 -12.68 16.89
C LYS A 180 5.78 -11.35 17.47
#